data_AF-A0A0G4L9P7-F1
#
_entry.id   AF-A0A0G4L9P7-F1
#
_cell.length_a   1.000
_cell.length_b   1.000
_cell.length_c   1.000
_cell.angle_alpha   90.00
_cell.angle_beta   90.00
_cell.angle_gamma   90.00
#
_symmetry.space_group_name_H-M   'P 1'
#
loop_
_entity.id
_entity.type
_entity.pdbx_description
1 polymer ?
#
loop_
_entity_poly.entity_id
_entity_poly.type
_entity_poly.pdbx_seq_one_letter_code
_entity_poly.pdbx_strand_id
1 'polypeptide(L)'
;EPELLDQIYRLNNNPEVHGILVQLPVPEHIDEYAVTSAVADEKDVDGFGTTNIGELAKKGGRPLFVPCTPKGVMVLLQQTGVDLKGKNAVVIGRSDIVGSPVSYLLRHADATVT
;
A
#
# COMPACT_ATOMS: atom_id res chain seq x y z
N GLU A 1 -11.14 -17.58 8.53
CA GLU A 1 -10.13 -17.42 7.47
C GLU A 1 -10.52 -18.08 6.14
N PRO A 2 -10.79 -19.41 6.03
CA PRO A 2 -11.02 -20.05 4.72
C PRO A 2 -12.21 -19.46 3.93
N GLU A 3 -13.29 -19.12 4.62
CA GLU A 3 -14.47 -18.49 4.02
C GLU A 3 -14.15 -17.11 3.43
N LEU A 4 -13.33 -16.31 4.12
CA LEU A 4 -12.91 -14.99 3.66
C LEU A 4 -12.02 -15.10 2.41
N LEU A 5 -11.09 -16.05 2.40
CA LEU A 5 -10.25 -16.32 1.24
C LEU A 5 -11.09 -16.77 0.03
N ASP A 6 -12.07 -17.66 0.23
CA ASP A 6 -12.98 -18.07 -0.84
C ASP A 6 -13.74 -16.87 -1.43
N GLN A 7 -14.24 -15.95 -0.59
CA GLN A 7 -14.87 -14.72 -1.08
C GLN A 7 -13.92 -13.85 -1.90
N ILE A 8 -12.67 -13.67 -1.45
CA ILE A 8 -11.66 -12.92 -2.20
C ILE A 8 -11.40 -13.57 -3.56
N TYR A 9 -11.24 -14.89 -3.61
CA TYR A 9 -11.04 -15.59 -4.89
C TYR A 9 -12.24 -15.45 -5.83
N ARG A 10 -13.47 -15.47 -5.30
CA ARG A 10 -14.66 -15.21 -6.12
C ARG A 10 -14.69 -13.79 -6.66
N LEU A 11 -14.33 -12.79 -5.86
CA LEU A 11 -14.28 -11.38 -6.28
C LEU A 11 -13.14 -11.13 -7.27
N ASN A 12 -11.99 -11.77 -7.11
CA ASN A 12 -10.88 -11.73 -8.08
C ASN A 12 -11.34 -12.18 -9.47
N ASN A 13 -12.14 -13.25 -9.55
CA ASN A 13 -12.62 -13.80 -10.81
C ASN A 13 -13.89 -13.12 -11.35
N ASN A 14 -14.51 -12.18 -10.62
CA ASN A 14 -15.70 -11.48 -11.09
C ASN A 14 -15.32 -10.28 -11.99
N PRO A 15 -15.68 -10.27 -13.29
CA PRO A 15 -15.34 -9.16 -14.20
C PRO A 15 -16.06 -7.84 -13.88
N GLU A 16 -17.15 -7.86 -13.10
CA GLU A 16 -17.84 -6.64 -12.66
C GLU A 16 -17.16 -5.96 -11.47
N VAL A 17 -16.23 -6.65 -10.80
CA VAL A 17 -15.49 -6.14 -9.65
C VAL A 17 -14.14 -5.61 -10.12
N HIS A 18 -13.91 -4.31 -9.95
CA HIS A 18 -12.69 -3.62 -10.40
C HIS A 18 -11.66 -3.40 -9.29
N GLY A 19 -12.06 -3.57 -8.03
CA GLY A 19 -11.20 -3.36 -6.88
C GLY A 19 -11.75 -4.06 -5.65
N ILE A 20 -10.85 -4.50 -4.79
CA ILE A 20 -11.16 -5.16 -3.52
C ILE A 20 -10.46 -4.39 -2.41
N LEU A 21 -11.22 -4.06 -1.37
CA LEU A 21 -10.71 -3.44 -0.15
C LEU A 21 -10.86 -4.44 0.99
N VAL A 22 -9.77 -4.67 1.71
CA VAL A 22 -9.76 -5.47 2.93
C VAL A 22 -9.67 -4.52 4.11
N GLN A 23 -10.73 -4.45 4.91
CA GLN A 23 -10.73 -3.60 6.10
C GLN A 23 -9.84 -4.21 7.18
N LEU A 24 -8.88 -3.43 7.67
CA LEU A 24 -7.94 -3.80 8.74
C LEU A 24 -8.27 -3.06 10.06
N PRO A 25 -7.89 -3.62 11.24
CA PRO A 25 -7.33 -4.95 11.41
C PRO A 25 -8.39 -6.03 11.22
N VAL A 26 -7.97 -7.21 10.74
CA VAL A 26 -8.82 -8.40 10.76
C VAL A 26 -8.91 -8.99 12.18
N PRO A 27 -9.94 -9.80 12.50
CA PRO A 27 -9.99 -10.53 13.76
C PRO A 27 -8.72 -11.37 14.01
N GLU A 28 -8.28 -11.49 15.27
CA GLU A 28 -6.97 -12.09 15.66
C GLU A 28 -6.71 -13.51 15.14
N HIS A 29 -7.76 -14.27 14.83
CA HIS A 29 -7.66 -15.63 14.32
C HIS A 29 -7.49 -15.71 12.79
N ILE A 30 -7.38 -14.56 12.11
CA ILE A 30 -7.22 -14.45 10.67
C ILE A 30 -5.84 -13.86 10.40
N ASP A 31 -5.09 -14.49 9.51
CA ASP A 31 -3.82 -13.97 9.05
C ASP A 31 -4.05 -12.80 8.07
N GLU A 32 -3.73 -11.59 8.53
CA GLU A 32 -3.79 -10.35 7.73
C GLU A 32 -2.94 -10.45 6.45
N TYR A 33 -1.76 -11.06 6.52
CA TYR A 33 -0.88 -11.22 5.38
C TYR A 33 -1.48 -12.17 4.35
N ALA A 34 -2.09 -13.28 4.80
CA ALA A 34 -2.74 -14.23 3.91
C ALA A 34 -3.94 -13.60 3.17
N VAL A 35 -4.76 -12.80 3.88
CA VAL A 35 -5.94 -12.15 3.31
C VAL A 35 -5.55 -11.05 2.31
N THR A 36 -4.62 -10.17 2.69
CA THR A 36 -4.17 -9.07 1.81
C THR A 36 -3.43 -9.60 0.58
N SER A 37 -2.62 -10.66 0.72
CA SER A 37 -1.90 -11.29 -0.40
C SER A 37 -2.80 -12.11 -1.33
N ALA A 38 -4.04 -12.43 -0.93
CA ALA A 38 -4.98 -13.14 -1.78
C ALA A 38 -5.69 -12.24 -2.80
N VAL A 39 -5.64 -10.92 -2.62
CA VAL A 39 -6.23 -9.95 -3.57
C VAL A 39 -5.37 -9.92 -4.85
N ALA A 40 -6.01 -10.04 -6.01
CA ALA A 40 -5.30 -9.97 -7.29
C ALA A 40 -4.67 -8.58 -7.48
N ASP A 41 -3.45 -8.54 -8.03
CA ASP A 41 -2.66 -7.31 -8.17
C ASP A 41 -3.41 -6.19 -8.92
N GLU A 42 -4.19 -6.55 -9.96
CA GLU A 42 -5.01 -5.63 -10.74
C GLU A 42 -6.27 -5.12 -10.03
N LYS A 43 -6.64 -5.73 -8.89
CA LYS A 43 -7.76 -5.34 -8.03
C LYS A 43 -7.34 -4.87 -6.65
N ASP A 44 -6.05 -4.87 -6.33
CA ASP A 44 -5.49 -4.36 -5.08
C ASP A 44 -5.46 -2.83 -5.07
N VAL A 45 -6.65 -2.23 -5.08
CA VAL A 45 -6.81 -0.77 -5.14
C VAL A 45 -6.32 -0.06 -3.89
N ASP A 46 -6.10 -0.79 -2.79
CA ASP A 46 -5.49 -0.25 -1.57
C ASP A 46 -3.95 -0.27 -1.61
N GLY A 47 -3.36 -1.11 -2.47
CA GLY A 47 -1.93 -1.09 -2.81
C GLY A 47 -1.02 -1.79 -1.80
N PHE A 48 -1.56 -2.65 -0.93
CA PHE A 48 -0.80 -3.34 0.11
C PHE A 48 -0.29 -4.73 -0.31
N GLY A 49 -0.69 -5.22 -1.48
CA GLY A 49 -0.22 -6.47 -2.05
C GLY A 49 1.29 -6.49 -2.24
N THR A 50 1.88 -7.67 -2.11
CA THR A 50 3.34 -7.87 -2.16
C THR A 50 3.98 -7.34 -3.44
N THR A 51 3.30 -7.47 -4.59
CA THR A 51 3.76 -6.91 -5.88
C THR A 51 3.82 -5.39 -5.83
N ASN A 52 2.74 -4.73 -5.38
CA ASN A 52 2.68 -3.26 -5.31
C ASN A 52 3.71 -2.69 -4.33
N ILE A 53 3.84 -3.27 -3.13
CA ILE A 53 4.85 -2.85 -2.16
C ILE A 53 6.27 -3.13 -2.66
N GLY A 54 6.50 -4.29 -3.27
CA GLY A 54 7.80 -4.67 -3.83
C GLY A 54 8.24 -3.73 -4.96
N GLU A 55 7.33 -3.39 -5.88
CA GLU A 55 7.57 -2.39 -6.92
C GLU A 55 7.79 -1.00 -6.34
N LEU A 56 7.02 -0.61 -5.32
CA LEU A 56 7.22 0.67 -4.64
C LEU A 56 8.58 0.77 -3.92
N ALA A 57 9.13 -0.34 -3.42
CA ALA A 57 10.42 -0.35 -2.76
C ALA A 57 11.61 -0.24 -3.74
N LYS A 58 11.41 -0.57 -5.03
CA LYS A 58 12.44 -0.48 -6.08
C LYS A 58 12.59 0.97 -6.56
N LYS A 59 13.84 1.43 -6.69
CA LYS A 59 14.16 2.79 -7.22
C LYS A 59 13.50 3.10 -8.58
N GLY A 60 13.36 2.10 -9.44
CA GLY A 60 12.73 2.24 -10.76
C GLY A 60 11.45 1.41 -10.93
N GLY A 61 10.87 0.93 -9.82
CA GLY A 61 9.68 0.11 -9.86
C GLY A 61 8.44 0.91 -10.25
N ARG A 62 7.42 0.18 -10.68
CA ARG A 62 6.17 0.75 -11.21
C ARG A 62 4.99 -0.04 -10.63
N PRO A 63 4.61 0.24 -9.37
CA PRO A 63 3.46 -0.44 -8.79
C PRO A 63 2.19 -0.10 -9.57
N LEU A 64 1.26 -1.05 -9.66
CA LEU A 64 -0.05 -0.81 -10.26
C LEU A 64 -0.85 0.16 -9.38
N PHE A 65 -0.81 -0.06 -8.08
CA PHE A 65 -1.43 0.78 -7.07
C PHE A 65 -0.44 1.21 -6.01
N VAL A 66 -0.61 2.43 -5.51
CA VAL A 66 0.20 2.98 -4.42
C VAL A 66 -0.68 3.03 -3.17
N PRO A 67 -0.19 2.54 -2.01
CA PRO A 67 -0.83 2.64 -0.71
C PRO A 67 -1.61 3.94 -0.49
N CYS A 68 -2.92 3.83 -0.27
CA CYS A 68 -3.83 4.99 -0.26
C CYS A 68 -3.43 6.06 0.76
N THR A 69 -3.16 5.65 2.01
CA THR A 69 -2.78 6.60 3.08
C THR A 69 -1.44 7.28 2.78
N PRO A 70 -0.34 6.55 2.49
CA PRO A 70 0.93 7.13 2.04
C PRO A 70 0.80 8.06 0.83
N LYS A 71 0.02 7.69 -0.18
CA LYS A 71 -0.25 8.55 -1.35
C LYS A 71 -0.96 9.83 -0.94
N GLY A 72 -1.96 9.74 -0.06
CA GLY A 72 -2.66 10.90 0.49
C GLY A 72 -1.72 11.86 1.21
N VAL A 73 -0.79 11.35 2.04
CA VAL A 73 0.24 12.17 2.70
C VAL A 73 1.10 12.93 1.69
N MET A 74 1.54 12.27 0.62
CA MET A 74 2.34 12.94 -0.43
C MET A 74 1.55 14.04 -1.15
N VAL A 75 0.26 13.81 -1.43
CA VAL A 75 -0.63 14.82 -2.01
C VAL A 75 -0.77 16.01 -1.06
N LEU A 76 -1.00 15.79 0.23
CA LEU A 76 -1.11 16.87 1.21
C LEU A 76 0.18 17.68 1.31
N LEU A 77 1.35 17.02 1.37
CA LEU A 77 2.65 17.69 1.37
C LEU A 77 2.83 18.56 0.11
N GLN A 78 2.46 18.02 -1.06
CA GLN A 78 2.52 18.78 -2.32
C GLN A 78 1.64 20.04 -2.27
N GLN A 79 0.42 19.96 -1.71
CA GLN A 79 -0.48 21.11 -1.59
C GLN A 79 0.07 22.22 -0.69
N THR A 80 1.02 21.91 0.21
CA THR A 80 1.69 22.93 1.04
C THR A 80 2.74 23.74 0.28
N GLY A 81 3.16 23.30 -0.92
CA GLY A 81 4.24 23.93 -1.69
C GLY A 81 5.65 23.63 -1.17
N VAL A 82 5.80 22.69 -0.23
CA VAL A 82 7.09 22.27 0.30
C VAL A 82 7.81 21.36 -0.70
N ASP A 83 9.00 21.76 -1.15
CA ASP A 83 9.91 20.87 -1.89
C ASP A 83 10.55 19.87 -0.93
N LEU A 84 10.34 18.57 -1.14
CA LEU A 84 10.85 17.50 -0.27
C LEU A 84 12.31 17.16 -0.54
N LYS A 85 12.86 17.56 -1.69
CA LYS A 85 14.20 17.20 -2.12
C LYS A 85 15.26 17.65 -1.11
N GLY A 86 16.09 16.71 -0.66
CA GLY A 86 17.17 16.95 0.29
C GLY A 86 16.72 17.23 1.72
N LYS A 87 15.41 17.20 2.02
CA LYS A 87 14.91 17.33 3.40
C LYS A 87 15.06 16.03 4.16
N ASN A 88 15.18 16.14 5.49
CA ASN A 88 15.12 15.00 6.39
C ASN A 88 13.66 14.76 6.80
N ALA A 89 13.13 13.60 6.46
CA ALA A 89 11.82 13.13 6.90
C ALA A 89 11.99 12.01 7.93
N VAL A 90 11.24 12.06 9.03
CA VAL A 90 11.25 11.02 10.05
C VAL A 90 9.89 10.33 10.05
N VAL A 91 9.87 9.02 9.84
CA VAL A 91 8.67 8.20 9.87
C VAL A 91 8.64 7.42 11.18
N ILE A 92 7.77 7.82 12.10
CA ILE A 92 7.60 7.12 13.38
C ILE A 92 6.55 6.03 13.22
N GLY A 93 7.01 4.81 12.95
CA GLY A 93 6.16 3.64 12.75
C GLY A 93 6.57 2.84 11.52
N ARG A 94 6.42 1.51 11.58
CA ARG A 94 6.93 0.57 10.57
C ARG A 94 5.87 -0.41 10.06
N SER A 95 4.59 -0.04 10.13
CA SER A 95 3.52 -0.89 9.62
C SER A 95 3.64 -1.06 8.10
N ASP A 96 3.24 -2.23 7.61
CA ASP A 96 3.32 -2.56 6.19
C ASP A 96 2.36 -1.73 5.33
N ILE A 97 1.29 -1.20 5.94
CA ILE A 97 0.25 -0.43 5.27
C ILE A 97 0.46 1.09 5.29
N VAL A 98 1.29 1.62 6.21
CA VAL A 98 1.50 3.07 6.33
C VAL A 98 2.98 3.45 6.48
N GLY A 99 3.65 2.95 7.52
CA GLY A 99 5.00 3.38 7.87
C GLY A 99 6.03 3.05 6.79
N SER A 100 6.14 1.79 6.42
CA SER A 100 7.09 1.36 5.39
C SER A 100 6.80 2.02 4.03
N PRO A 101 5.55 2.06 3.52
CA PRO A 101 5.32 2.63 2.20
C PRO A 101 5.45 4.15 2.12
N VAL A 102 5.09 4.91 3.18
CA VAL A 102 5.34 6.36 3.17
C VAL A 102 6.83 6.67 3.16
N SER A 103 7.65 5.85 3.82
CA SER A 103 9.11 5.99 3.77
C SER A 103 9.65 5.83 2.34
N TYR A 104 9.10 4.89 1.55
CA TYR A 104 9.50 4.68 0.16
C TYR A 104 9.11 5.87 -0.72
N LEU A 105 7.89 6.39 -0.55
CA LEU A 105 7.42 7.56 -1.31
C LEU A 105 8.22 8.83 -1.00
N LEU A 106 8.54 9.07 0.27
CA LEU A 106 9.40 10.18 0.68
C LEU A 106 10.80 10.05 0.07
N ARG A 107 11.38 8.84 0.07
CA ARG A 107 12.66 8.56 -0.58
C ARG A 107 12.60 8.77 -2.10
N HIS A 108 11.51 8.39 -2.75
CA HIS A 108 11.29 8.64 -4.18
C HIS A 108 11.13 10.13 -4.50
N ALA A 109 10.71 10.94 -3.52
CA ALA A 109 10.69 12.39 -3.59
C ALA A 109 12.03 13.04 -3.19
N ASP A 110 13.14 12.30 -3.25
CA ASP A 110 14.50 12.73 -2.92
C ASP A 110 14.70 13.22 -1.46
N ALA A 111 13.85 12.81 -0.51
CA ALA A 111 14.08 13.06 0.91
C ALA A 111 15.06 12.03 1.52
N THR A 112 15.84 12.47 2.51
CA THR A 112 16.56 11.57 3.43
C THR A 112 15.56 11.08 4.47
N VAL A 113 15.36 9.78 4.58
CA VAL A 113 14.32 9.20 5.45
C VAL A 113 14.96 8.45 6.62
N THR A 114 14.45 8.65 7.83
CA THR A 114 14.75 7.87 9.04
C THR A 114 13.49 7.25 9.61
#